data_AF-A0A9D8FCR7-F1
#
_entry.id   AF-A0A9D8FCR7-F1
#
_cell.length_a   1.000
_cell.length_b   1.000
_cell.length_c   1.000
_cell.angle_alpha   90.00
_cell.angle_beta   90.00
_cell.angle_gamma   90.00
#
_symmetry.space_group_name_H-M   'P 1'
#
loop_
_entity.id
_entity.type
_entity.pdbx_description
1 polymer ?
#
loop_
_entity_poly.entity_id
_entity_poly.type
_entity_poly.pdbx_seq_one_letter_code
_entity_poly.pdbx_strand_id
1 'polypeptide(L)'
;MKRFPASLALLSMAVATLAQTPPKLDLQRTPNGVELRWRNPAGGPQNRLPTYQLETSDDLRQWSPIGSPVRSASSDELHLRSFATDRARAFYRLLARYDTRAKASLASGGAEVFGYGAAFVTELTKLGQISPEQFAAKFFTDFDADPAKVNAKGLPETEPQRLTDFRLNADELAVFKKNGFVVSERQAMPSFADQFYRIWKDDMPVYVSTDAILHAWHRTYDAMLEELEETFLYENLERLLDGMAGKLAAAAAQAGQGVLKDSVLDADYFIAVARTLLKGKPVPSALGQDARVAKSLKAIQDPEPKLDTYFDLFGAPRAVDFSQFKVRGHYENSPRLGRYFQSVMWLGRTDLRLAGGPLIDSDCTEPHPAPPRELGTAVVLNWLLEQSGQFERWRQFDQIIQVFVG
;
A
#
# COMPACT_ATOMS: atom_id res chain seq x y z
N MET A 1 -9.15 -51.53 12.45
CA MET A 1 -9.05 -50.13 12.93
C MET A 1 -8.29 -49.31 11.89
N LYS A 2 -9.01 -48.59 11.01
CA LYS A 2 -8.43 -47.75 9.97
C LYS A 2 -7.99 -46.42 10.62
N ARG A 3 -6.69 -46.13 10.63
CA ARG A 3 -6.14 -44.84 11.06
C ARG A 3 -6.60 -43.77 10.07
N PHE A 4 -7.30 -42.75 10.56
CA PHE A 4 -7.70 -41.57 9.78
C PHE A 4 -6.44 -40.85 9.24
N PRO A 5 -6.46 -40.33 8.01
CA PRO A 5 -5.39 -39.45 7.54
C PRO A 5 -5.49 -38.11 8.30
N ALA A 6 -4.42 -37.72 8.98
CA ALA A 6 -4.29 -36.37 9.53
C ALA A 6 -4.09 -35.40 8.35
N SER A 7 -5.13 -34.64 8.01
CA SER A 7 -5.06 -33.55 7.04
C SER A 7 -4.22 -32.41 7.60
N LEU A 8 -3.10 -32.09 6.94
CA LEU A 8 -2.26 -30.94 7.26
C LEU A 8 -2.78 -29.75 6.44
N ALA A 9 -3.39 -28.76 7.09
CA ALA A 9 -3.75 -27.49 6.45
C ALA A 9 -2.63 -26.48 6.72
N LEU A 10 -2.07 -25.90 5.65
CA LEU A 10 -0.91 -25.02 5.71
C LEU A 10 -1.36 -23.61 5.32
N LEU A 11 -1.35 -22.70 6.29
CA LEU A 11 -1.67 -21.29 6.08
C LEU A 11 -0.35 -20.51 6.06
N SER A 12 0.12 -20.11 4.88
CA SER A 12 1.27 -19.21 4.76
C SER A 12 0.75 -17.77 4.68
N MET A 13 0.93 -17.00 5.74
CA MET A 13 0.80 -15.54 5.68
C MET A 13 2.19 -14.94 5.85
N ALA A 14 2.80 -14.58 4.73
CA ALA A 14 4.00 -13.77 4.72
C ALA A 14 3.59 -12.33 4.43
N VAL A 15 3.85 -11.43 5.38
CA VAL A 15 3.98 -10.00 5.06
C VAL A 15 5.33 -9.86 4.37
N ALA A 16 5.39 -10.23 3.09
CA ALA A 16 6.59 -10.09 2.26
C ALA A 16 6.34 -8.97 1.27
N THR A 17 6.52 -7.73 1.74
CA THR A 17 6.93 -6.63 0.86
C THR A 17 8.27 -7.04 0.23
N LEU A 18 8.34 -7.02 -1.11
CA LEU A 18 9.54 -7.18 -1.98
C LEU A 18 9.92 -8.57 -2.52
N ALA A 19 9.08 -9.60 -2.47
CA ALA A 19 9.38 -10.86 -3.18
C ALA A 19 8.43 -11.11 -4.37
N GLN A 20 8.96 -11.08 -5.60
CA GLN A 20 8.27 -11.45 -6.85
C GLN A 20 7.75 -12.91 -6.86
N THR A 21 8.14 -13.71 -5.88
CA THR A 21 7.64 -15.06 -5.63
C THR A 21 7.19 -15.16 -4.18
N PRO A 22 5.95 -15.64 -3.90
CA PRO A 22 5.51 -15.87 -2.53
C PRO A 22 6.51 -16.80 -1.84
N PRO A 23 6.97 -16.48 -0.62
CA PRO A 23 7.94 -17.32 0.07
C PRO A 23 7.31 -18.70 0.28
N LYS A 24 7.93 -19.70 -0.37
CA LYS A 24 7.43 -21.06 -0.34
C LYS A 24 7.98 -21.75 0.90
N LEU A 25 7.08 -22.08 1.81
CA LEU A 25 7.38 -23.00 2.90
C LEU A 25 7.20 -24.43 2.41
N ASP A 26 8.31 -25.13 2.19
CA ASP A 26 8.29 -26.55 1.84
C ASP A 26 8.28 -27.41 3.09
N LEU A 27 7.30 -28.30 3.19
CA LEU A 27 7.05 -29.10 4.37
C LEU A 27 7.10 -30.58 3.98
N GLN A 28 8.08 -31.32 4.51
CA GLN A 28 8.34 -32.72 4.15
C GLN A 28 8.26 -33.62 5.37
N ARG A 29 7.48 -34.71 5.29
CA ARG A 29 7.51 -35.76 6.32
C ARG A 29 8.76 -36.62 6.13
N THR A 30 9.51 -36.80 7.21
CA THR A 30 10.65 -37.71 7.29
C THR A 30 10.35 -38.84 8.28
N PRO A 31 11.11 -39.95 8.29
CA PRO A 31 10.93 -41.01 9.28
C PRO A 31 11.05 -40.54 10.73
N ASN A 32 11.71 -39.39 10.97
CA ASN A 32 11.97 -38.82 12.29
C ASN A 32 11.05 -37.63 12.62
N GLY A 33 10.03 -37.34 11.80
CA GLY A 33 9.06 -36.28 12.06
C GLY A 33 8.79 -35.40 10.84
N VAL A 34 8.70 -34.09 11.06
CA VAL A 34 8.35 -33.11 10.04
C VAL A 34 9.51 -32.15 9.81
N GLU A 35 9.98 -32.07 8.57
CA GLU A 35 11.01 -31.13 8.12
C GLU A 35 10.35 -29.90 7.50
N LEU A 36 10.82 -28.72 7.90
CA LEU A 36 10.26 -27.43 7.48
C LEU A 36 11.38 -26.62 6.83
N ARG A 37 11.24 -26.37 5.53
CA ARG A 37 12.19 -25.63 4.71
C ARG A 37 11.58 -24.29 4.34
N TRP A 38 12.26 -23.22 4.70
CA TRP A 38 11.85 -21.86 4.35
C TRP A 38 12.94 -21.24 3.49
N ARG A 39 12.60 -20.90 2.24
CA ARG A 39 13.48 -20.07 1.42
C ARG A 39 13.34 -18.63 1.88
N ASN A 40 14.45 -18.07 2.33
CA ASN A 40 14.48 -16.69 2.79
C ASN A 40 14.15 -15.79 1.59
N PRO A 41 13.09 -14.96 1.62
CA PRO A 41 12.98 -13.90 0.64
C PRO A 41 14.17 -12.97 0.88
N ALA A 42 15.11 -12.95 -0.06
CA ALA A 42 16.22 -12.02 -0.01
C ALA A 42 15.67 -10.60 0.16
N GLY A 43 16.05 -9.92 1.25
CA GLY A 43 15.70 -8.52 1.48
C GLY A 43 14.76 -8.27 2.66
N GLY A 44 15.32 -8.26 3.88
CA GLY A 44 14.75 -7.44 4.95
C GLY A 44 15.15 -5.97 4.74
N PRO A 45 14.39 -5.00 5.26
CA PRO A 45 14.81 -3.60 5.26
C PRO A 45 16.13 -3.47 6.03
N GLN A 46 17.15 -2.92 5.38
CA GLN A 46 18.46 -2.58 5.93
C GLN A 46 19.29 -3.76 6.47
N ASN A 47 19.99 -4.53 5.61
CA ASN A 47 21.20 -5.32 5.94
C ASN A 47 21.23 -6.10 7.29
N ARG A 48 20.06 -6.45 7.84
CA ARG A 48 19.86 -7.02 9.18
C ARG A 48 19.32 -8.42 9.03
N LEU A 49 20.08 -9.40 9.49
CA LEU A 49 19.70 -10.79 9.45
C LEU A 49 18.72 -11.09 10.59
N PRO A 50 17.47 -11.49 10.31
CA PRO A 50 16.53 -11.88 11.35
C PRO A 50 16.98 -13.19 12.03
N THR A 51 16.56 -13.35 13.28
CA THR A 51 16.58 -14.63 13.99
C THR A 51 15.18 -15.23 13.95
N TYR A 52 15.07 -16.45 13.45
CA TYR A 52 13.81 -17.18 13.32
C TYR A 52 13.58 -18.13 14.50
N GLN A 53 12.37 -18.15 15.06
CA GLN A 53 11.94 -19.08 16.10
C GLN A 53 10.67 -19.80 15.67
N LEU A 54 10.72 -21.14 15.62
CA LEU A 54 9.54 -21.96 15.43
C LEU A 54 8.80 -22.11 16.76
N GLU A 55 7.48 -21.99 16.74
CA GLU A 55 6.62 -22.18 17.90
C GLU A 55 5.44 -23.09 17.54
N THR A 56 4.90 -23.78 18.54
CA THR A 56 3.70 -24.63 18.41
C THR A 56 2.65 -24.28 19.43
N SER A 57 1.39 -24.57 19.09
CA SER A 57 0.23 -24.38 19.95
C SER A 57 -0.78 -25.50 19.72
N ASP A 58 -1.47 -25.93 20.77
CA ASP A 58 -2.58 -26.88 20.66
C ASP A 58 -3.94 -26.17 20.46
N ASP A 59 -4.02 -24.88 20.80
CA ASP A 59 -5.27 -24.12 20.93
C ASP A 59 -5.26 -22.74 20.23
N LEU A 60 -4.18 -22.41 19.52
CA LEU A 60 -3.87 -21.10 18.92
C LEU A 60 -3.71 -19.93 19.91
N ARG A 61 -3.83 -20.18 21.22
CA ARG A 61 -3.74 -19.15 22.28
C ARG A 61 -2.40 -19.22 22.98
N GLN A 62 -1.98 -20.40 23.41
CA GLN A 62 -0.72 -20.63 24.10
C GLN A 62 0.32 -21.17 23.14
N TRP A 63 1.43 -20.45 22.98
CA TRP A 63 2.51 -20.79 22.04
C TRP A 63 3.78 -21.13 22.81
N SER A 64 4.38 -22.28 22.48
CA SER A 64 5.64 -22.76 23.07
C SER A 64 6.73 -22.89 22.00
N PRO A 65 7.98 -22.49 22.29
CA PRO A 65 9.08 -22.60 21.33
C PRO A 65 9.45 -24.06 21.05
N ILE A 66 9.75 -24.36 19.79
CA ILE A 66 10.35 -25.61 19.35
C ILE A 66 11.80 -25.36 18.97
N GLY A 67 12.71 -26.00 19.70
CA GLY A 67 14.15 -25.91 19.45
C GLY A 67 14.72 -24.51 19.68
N SER A 68 16.00 -24.35 19.34
CA SER A 68 16.71 -23.08 19.48
C SER A 68 16.45 -22.14 18.31
N PRO A 69 16.44 -20.82 18.52
CA PRO A 69 16.33 -19.85 17.44
C PRO A 69 17.44 -20.02 16.41
N VAL A 70 17.11 -19.89 15.12
CA VAL A 70 18.06 -20.00 14.01
C VAL A 70 18.28 -18.63 13.39
N ARG A 71 19.53 -18.16 13.37
CA ARG A 71 19.89 -16.93 12.65
C ARG A 71 19.89 -17.18 11.15
N SER A 72 19.36 -16.24 10.37
CA SER A 72 19.52 -16.26 8.92
C SER A 72 21.01 -16.28 8.57
N ALA A 73 21.45 -17.29 7.83
CA ALA A 73 22.76 -17.28 7.18
C ALA A 73 22.68 -16.46 5.88
N SER A 74 23.82 -16.14 5.27
CA SER A 74 23.92 -15.53 3.94
C SER A 74 23.53 -16.46 2.78
N SER A 75 22.99 -17.65 3.08
CA SER A 75 22.45 -18.59 2.09
C SER A 75 20.95 -18.39 1.90
N ASP A 76 20.47 -18.62 0.67
CA ASP A 76 19.08 -18.42 0.26
C ASP A 76 18.06 -19.38 0.92
N GLU A 77 18.51 -20.36 1.71
CA GLU A 77 17.66 -21.41 2.28
C GLU A 77 17.91 -21.60 3.79
N LEU A 78 16.83 -21.49 4.59
CA LEU A 78 16.82 -21.74 6.02
C LEU A 78 16.25 -23.14 6.27
N HIS A 79 17.11 -24.04 6.76
CA HIS A 79 16.70 -25.38 7.18
C HIS A 79 16.28 -25.36 8.65
N LEU A 80 14.97 -25.40 8.91
CA LEU A 80 14.45 -25.56 10.26
C LEU A 80 14.30 -27.06 10.54
N ARG A 81 15.07 -27.54 11.54
CA ARG A 81 15.28 -28.96 11.83
C ARG A 81 13.97 -29.73 12.08
N SER A 82 14.04 -31.02 11.79
CA SER A 82 13.04 -32.04 12.11
C SER A 82 12.60 -31.99 13.57
N PHE A 83 11.29 -31.96 13.82
CA PHE A 83 10.71 -32.20 15.14
C PHE A 83 9.76 -33.41 15.09
N ALA A 84 9.82 -34.24 16.14
CA ALA A 84 8.92 -35.37 16.30
C ALA A 84 7.50 -34.84 16.54
N THR A 85 6.52 -35.35 15.79
CA THR A 85 5.11 -35.03 15.98
C THR A 85 4.42 -36.25 16.60
N ASP A 86 4.46 -36.36 17.93
CA ASP A 86 3.69 -37.34 18.69
C ASP A 86 2.21 -36.96 18.82
N ARG A 87 1.84 -35.75 18.39
CA ARG A 87 0.50 -35.17 18.54
C ARG A 87 -0.38 -35.34 17.30
N ALA A 88 -1.66 -35.63 17.55
CA ALA A 88 -2.66 -35.83 16.48
C ALA A 88 -3.09 -34.53 15.77
N ARG A 89 -3.04 -33.38 16.45
CA ARG A 89 -3.34 -32.04 15.93
C ARG A 89 -2.50 -31.01 16.67
N ALA A 90 -1.78 -30.16 15.96
CA ALA A 90 -0.99 -29.06 16.50
C ALA A 90 -0.88 -27.95 15.44
N PHE A 91 -0.80 -26.70 15.90
CA PHE A 91 -0.54 -25.53 15.08
C PHE A 91 0.93 -25.14 15.19
N TYR A 92 1.48 -24.55 14.14
CA TYR A 92 2.87 -24.11 14.08
C TYR A 92 2.94 -22.69 13.49
N ARG A 93 3.84 -21.86 14.02
CA ARG A 93 4.17 -20.54 13.45
C ARG A 93 5.67 -20.31 13.46
N LEU A 94 6.16 -19.54 12.50
CA LEU A 94 7.55 -19.12 12.43
C LEU A 94 7.64 -17.61 12.70
N LEU A 95 8.30 -17.22 13.78
CA LEU A 95 8.51 -15.81 14.15
C LEU A 95 9.87 -15.32 13.68
N ALA A 96 9.90 -14.23 12.92
CA ALA A 96 11.12 -13.49 12.63
C ALA A 96 11.33 -12.39 13.69
N ARG A 97 12.49 -12.41 14.37
CA ARG A 97 12.90 -11.39 15.34
C ARG A 97 14.11 -10.64 14.80
N TYR A 98 14.01 -9.32 14.72
CA TYR A 98 15.12 -8.44 14.35
C TYR A 98 15.76 -7.90 15.63
N ASP A 99 17.08 -7.96 15.75
CA ASP A 99 17.80 -7.39 16.89
C ASP A 99 17.71 -5.87 16.83
N THR A 100 16.99 -5.26 17.78
CA THR A 100 16.72 -3.83 17.83
C THR A 100 17.85 -3.01 18.47
N ARG A 101 18.99 -3.63 18.83
CA ARG A 101 20.10 -2.96 19.55
C ARG A 101 21.21 -2.36 18.69
N ALA A 102 21.02 -2.19 17.39
CA ALA A 102 21.87 -1.29 16.62
C ALA A 102 21.24 0.11 16.65
N LYS A 103 21.84 1.02 17.43
CA LYS A 103 21.61 2.48 17.37
C LYS A 103 21.30 2.87 15.93
N ALA A 104 20.16 3.53 15.71
CA ALA A 104 19.89 4.23 14.48
C ALA A 104 21.14 5.05 14.15
N SER A 105 21.89 4.64 13.11
CA SER A 105 22.89 5.51 12.54
C SER A 105 22.08 6.67 11.98
N LEU A 106 22.18 7.81 12.65
CA LEU A 106 21.71 9.09 12.14
C LEU A 106 22.52 9.36 10.87
N ALA A 107 22.03 8.84 9.74
CA ALA A 107 22.50 9.22 8.42
C ALA A 107 22.15 10.70 8.25
N SER A 108 23.16 11.52 8.00
CA SER A 108 23.03 12.97 7.90
C SER A 108 22.34 13.44 6.62
N GLY A 109 21.98 12.54 5.71
CA GLY A 109 21.26 12.86 4.47
C GLY A 109 20.16 11.83 4.15
N GLY A 110 18.98 12.31 3.78
CA GLY A 110 17.81 11.48 3.46
C GLY A 110 18.01 10.50 2.28
N ALA A 111 19.00 10.72 1.42
CA ALA A 111 19.30 9.87 0.27
C ALA A 111 19.82 8.47 0.65
N GLU A 112 20.45 8.33 1.81
CA GLU A 112 21.04 7.09 2.30
C GLU A 112 20.01 6.19 3.00
N VAL A 113 18.91 6.77 3.49
CA VAL A 113 17.88 6.09 4.28
C VAL A 113 16.96 5.23 3.41
N PHE A 114 16.74 5.62 2.15
CA PHE A 114 15.79 4.97 1.25
C PHE A 114 16.42 4.27 0.04
N GLY A 115 17.76 4.23 -0.07
CA GLY A 115 18.45 3.54 -1.17
C GLY A 115 18.32 4.19 -2.57
N TYR A 116 17.57 5.29 -2.70
CA TYR A 116 17.41 6.01 -3.97
C TYR A 116 18.75 6.50 -4.54
N GLY A 117 19.74 6.81 -3.69
CA GLY A 117 21.07 7.24 -4.15
C GLY A 117 21.78 6.18 -4.99
N ALA A 118 21.71 4.89 -4.61
CA ALA A 118 22.36 3.81 -5.35
C ALA A 118 21.64 3.50 -6.67
N ALA A 119 20.30 3.53 -6.66
CA ALA A 119 19.50 3.38 -7.87
C ALA A 119 19.73 4.53 -8.85
N PHE A 120 19.74 5.78 -8.35
CA PHE A 120 20.06 6.96 -9.15
C PHE A 120 21.46 6.89 -9.77
N VAL A 121 22.49 6.54 -9.00
CA VAL A 121 23.86 6.38 -9.52
C VAL A 121 23.93 5.26 -10.56
N THR A 122 23.22 4.15 -10.36
CA THR A 122 23.18 3.04 -11.32
C THR A 122 22.52 3.47 -12.64
N GLU A 123 21.36 4.13 -12.58
CA GLU A 123 20.68 4.62 -13.77
C GLU A 123 21.46 5.75 -14.46
N LEU A 124 22.10 6.64 -13.68
CA LEU A 124 22.99 7.68 -14.20
C LEU A 124 24.20 7.10 -14.93
N THR A 125 24.75 5.98 -14.44
CA THR A 125 25.85 5.25 -15.08
C THR A 125 25.39 4.54 -16.36
N LYS A 126 24.17 3.98 -16.36
CA LYS A 126 23.57 3.32 -17.55
C LYS A 126 23.22 4.32 -18.65
N LEU A 127 22.60 5.45 -18.29
CA LEU A 127 22.23 6.51 -19.22
C LEU A 127 23.46 7.23 -19.76
N GLY A 128 24.52 7.31 -18.94
CA GLY A 128 25.71 8.10 -19.20
C GLY A 128 25.43 9.58 -18.99
N GLN A 129 26.30 10.27 -18.23
CA GLN A 129 26.26 11.73 -18.20
C GLN A 129 26.86 12.27 -19.49
N ILE A 130 26.11 13.13 -20.17
CA ILE A 130 26.64 13.96 -21.23
C ILE A 130 27.32 15.17 -20.58
N SER A 131 28.57 15.46 -20.95
CA SER A 131 29.23 16.67 -20.46
C SER A 131 28.48 17.92 -20.97
N PRO A 132 28.55 19.07 -20.30
CA PRO A 132 27.98 20.32 -20.82
C PRO A 132 28.43 20.63 -22.27
N GLU A 133 29.69 20.33 -22.59
CA GLU A 133 30.26 20.52 -23.93
C GLU A 133 29.67 19.54 -24.94
N GLN A 134 29.47 18.28 -24.56
CA GLN A 134 28.84 17.27 -25.41
C GLN A 134 27.35 17.56 -25.61
N PHE A 135 26.66 18.07 -24.57
CA PHE A 135 25.26 18.50 -24.65
C PHE A 135 25.13 19.67 -25.61
N ALA A 136 26.01 20.68 -25.47
CA ALA A 136 26.05 21.82 -26.36
C ALA A 136 26.33 21.38 -27.81
N ALA A 137 27.30 20.51 -28.03
CA ALA A 137 27.62 20.00 -29.37
C ALA A 137 26.48 19.16 -30.00
N LYS A 138 25.69 18.46 -29.19
CA LYS A 138 24.64 17.53 -29.66
C LYS A 138 23.30 18.21 -29.90
N PHE A 139 22.96 19.24 -29.12
CA PHE A 139 21.61 19.84 -29.13
C PHE A 139 21.61 21.33 -29.42
N PHE A 140 22.71 22.05 -29.18
CA PHE A 140 22.71 23.52 -29.30
C PHE A 140 22.88 23.99 -30.74
N THR A 141 23.39 23.17 -31.68
CA THR A 141 23.54 23.58 -33.08
C THR A 141 22.23 23.93 -33.77
N ASP A 142 21.10 23.39 -33.29
CA ASP A 142 19.77 23.64 -33.84
C ASP A 142 19.02 24.81 -33.15
N PHE A 143 19.54 25.29 -32.01
CA PHE A 143 18.94 26.36 -31.20
C PHE A 143 19.87 27.57 -30.97
N ASP A 144 21.11 27.50 -31.47
CA ASP A 144 22.10 28.60 -31.45
C ASP A 144 21.79 29.61 -32.55
N ALA A 145 20.65 30.29 -32.40
CA ALA A 145 20.36 31.43 -33.22
C ALA A 145 21.18 32.61 -32.69
N ASP A 146 22.22 33.00 -33.44
CA ASP A 146 23.02 34.19 -33.18
C ASP A 146 22.08 35.38 -32.87
N PRO A 147 22.10 35.94 -31.65
CA PRO A 147 21.19 37.01 -31.25
C PRO A 147 21.26 38.21 -32.20
N ALA A 148 22.44 38.50 -32.79
CA ALA A 148 22.58 39.57 -33.77
C ALA A 148 21.83 39.25 -35.06
N LYS A 149 21.78 37.99 -35.50
CA LYS A 149 21.02 37.55 -36.69
C LYS A 149 19.53 37.46 -36.43
N VAL A 150 19.11 37.03 -35.23
CA VAL A 150 17.69 37.00 -34.83
C VAL A 150 17.16 38.43 -34.70
N ASN A 151 17.90 39.30 -34.02
CA ASN A 151 17.50 40.69 -33.77
C ASN A 151 17.64 41.58 -35.01
N ALA A 152 18.45 41.20 -36.02
CA ALA A 152 18.60 41.93 -37.27
C ALA A 152 17.31 42.01 -38.11
N LYS A 153 16.37 41.07 -37.92
CA LYS A 153 15.06 41.11 -38.59
C LYS A 153 14.05 42.02 -37.88
N GLY A 154 14.39 42.54 -36.70
CA GLY A 154 13.45 43.12 -35.75
C GLY A 154 12.52 42.05 -35.17
N LEU A 155 12.18 42.16 -33.88
CA LEU A 155 11.00 41.46 -33.37
C LEU A 155 9.78 42.04 -34.10
N PRO A 156 8.75 41.25 -34.46
CA PRO A 156 7.57 41.78 -35.15
C PRO A 156 6.99 42.97 -34.37
N GLU A 157 7.01 44.17 -34.95
CA GLU A 157 6.61 45.43 -34.31
C GLU A 157 5.11 45.51 -33.92
N THR A 158 4.36 44.41 -34.06
CA THR A 158 2.89 44.39 -33.96
C THR A 158 2.37 43.85 -32.63
N GLU A 159 3.22 43.22 -31.80
CA GLU A 159 2.82 42.77 -30.46
C GLU A 159 3.46 43.68 -29.40
N PRO A 160 2.68 44.33 -28.52
CA PRO A 160 3.25 45.11 -27.43
C PRO A 160 4.18 44.24 -26.57
N GLN A 161 5.46 44.62 -26.56
CA GLN A 161 6.47 43.97 -25.73
C GLN A 161 6.18 44.30 -24.25
N ARG A 162 6.13 43.27 -23.40
CA ARG A 162 5.87 43.35 -21.94
C ARG A 162 4.44 43.74 -21.57
N LEU A 163 3.53 42.79 -21.74
CA LEU A 163 2.14 42.92 -21.29
C LEU A 163 1.98 42.71 -19.78
N THR A 164 2.89 41.96 -19.15
CA THR A 164 2.79 41.60 -17.74
C THR A 164 3.73 42.43 -16.86
N ASP A 165 3.21 42.99 -15.77
CA ASP A 165 4.04 43.65 -14.75
C ASP A 165 4.59 42.65 -13.73
N PHE A 166 5.83 42.19 -13.96
CA PHE A 166 6.57 41.29 -13.08
C PHE A 166 7.27 41.98 -11.90
N ARG A 167 7.15 43.31 -11.74
CA ARG A 167 7.77 44.00 -10.61
C ARG A 167 7.17 43.51 -9.29
N LEU A 168 8.02 43.40 -8.28
CA LEU A 168 7.61 43.05 -6.93
C LEU A 168 6.84 44.23 -6.31
N ASN A 169 5.68 43.95 -5.71
CA ASN A 169 5.02 44.94 -4.86
C ASN A 169 5.77 45.11 -3.52
N ALA A 170 5.29 46.00 -2.65
CA ALA A 170 5.96 46.30 -1.38
C ALA A 170 6.11 45.06 -0.47
N ASP A 171 5.10 44.21 -0.40
CA ASP A 171 5.08 43.00 0.44
C ASP A 171 6.00 41.92 -0.14
N GLU A 172 5.91 41.67 -1.45
CA GLU A 172 6.76 40.73 -2.19
C GLU A 172 8.25 41.14 -2.09
N LEU A 173 8.53 42.44 -2.19
CA LEU A 173 9.89 42.98 -2.06
C LEU A 173 10.45 42.81 -0.64
N ALA A 174 9.61 42.97 0.40
CA ALA A 174 10.02 42.74 1.77
C ALA A 174 10.40 41.27 2.02
N VAL A 175 9.62 40.33 1.46
CA VAL A 175 9.92 38.89 1.50
C VAL A 175 11.19 38.58 0.73
N PHE A 176 11.34 39.11 -0.49
CA PHE A 176 12.54 38.92 -1.30
C PHE A 176 13.81 39.41 -0.60
N LYS A 177 13.77 40.59 0.03
CA LYS A 177 14.92 41.12 0.80
C LYS A 177 15.31 40.24 1.99
N LYS A 178 14.36 39.51 2.57
CA LYS A 178 14.60 38.60 3.70
C LYS A 178 15.11 37.24 3.24
N ASN A 179 14.54 36.68 2.18
CA ASN A 179 14.73 35.27 1.81
C ASN A 179 15.60 35.07 0.56
N GLY A 180 15.88 36.13 -0.21
CA GLY A 180 16.56 36.05 -1.51
C GLY A 180 15.66 35.57 -2.67
N PHE A 181 14.41 35.22 -2.38
CA PHE A 181 13.38 34.86 -3.36
C PHE A 181 11.98 35.16 -2.82
N VAL A 182 10.97 35.19 -3.71
CA VAL A 182 9.56 35.35 -3.35
C VAL A 182 8.69 34.50 -4.27
N VAL A 183 7.65 33.88 -3.71
CA VAL A 183 6.61 33.19 -4.47
C VAL A 183 5.38 34.11 -4.55
N SER A 184 4.94 34.45 -5.75
CA SER A 184 3.88 35.43 -5.99
C SER A 184 2.61 34.75 -6.49
N GLU A 185 1.60 34.60 -5.63
CA GLU A 185 0.28 34.08 -6.00
C GLU A 185 -0.45 34.98 -7.02
N ARG A 186 -0.20 36.30 -6.97
CA ARG A 186 -0.69 37.26 -7.98
C ARG A 186 -0.27 36.89 -9.40
N GLN A 187 0.87 36.21 -9.53
CA GLN A 187 1.45 35.80 -10.80
C GLN A 187 1.15 34.33 -11.10
N ALA A 188 0.29 33.66 -10.35
CA ALA A 188 -0.05 32.26 -10.61
C ALA A 188 -0.67 32.09 -12.01
N MET A 189 -0.33 30.97 -12.63
CA MET A 189 -0.90 30.51 -13.91
C MET A 189 -1.36 29.06 -13.76
N PRO A 190 -2.30 28.58 -14.60
CA PRO A 190 -2.80 27.22 -14.51
C PRO A 190 -1.74 26.12 -14.72
N SER A 191 -0.66 26.44 -15.43
CA SER A 191 0.42 25.50 -15.69
C SER A 191 1.79 26.16 -15.79
N PHE A 192 2.85 25.36 -15.62
CA PHE A 192 4.22 25.77 -15.90
C PHE A 192 4.40 26.22 -17.35
N ALA A 193 3.75 25.55 -18.31
CA ALA A 193 3.84 25.90 -19.72
C ALA A 193 3.32 27.31 -19.98
N ASP A 194 2.15 27.65 -19.41
CA ASP A 194 1.58 28.99 -19.54
C ASP A 194 2.47 30.05 -18.89
N GLN A 195 3.05 29.73 -17.73
CA GLN A 195 3.98 30.63 -17.04
C GLN A 195 5.25 30.88 -17.87
N PHE A 196 5.87 29.82 -18.40
CA PHE A 196 7.08 29.92 -19.21
C PHE A 196 6.82 30.67 -20.51
N TYR A 197 5.71 30.38 -21.17
CA TYR A 197 5.33 31.07 -22.39
C TYR A 197 5.07 32.57 -22.15
N ARG A 198 4.43 32.92 -21.03
CA ARG A 198 4.20 34.33 -20.65
C ARG A 198 5.51 35.07 -20.37
N ILE A 199 6.43 34.48 -19.60
CA ILE A 199 7.75 35.06 -19.33
C ILE A 199 8.54 35.22 -20.64
N TRP A 200 8.52 34.20 -21.51
CA TRP A 200 9.19 34.22 -22.80
C TRP A 200 8.63 35.30 -23.74
N LYS A 201 7.29 35.41 -23.84
CA LYS A 201 6.62 36.44 -24.66
C LYS A 201 7.00 37.86 -24.22
N ASP A 202 7.21 38.07 -22.92
CA ASP A 202 7.57 39.37 -22.36
C ASP A 202 9.09 39.64 -22.35
N ASP A 203 9.88 38.82 -23.07
CA ASP A 203 11.33 38.97 -23.20
C ASP A 203 12.07 38.98 -21.84
N MET A 204 11.59 38.15 -20.91
CA MET A 204 12.18 37.96 -19.59
C MET A 204 12.95 36.62 -19.54
N PRO A 205 14.03 36.50 -18.74
CA PRO A 205 14.76 35.25 -18.60
C PRO A 205 13.88 34.13 -18.03
N VAL A 206 13.76 33.01 -18.76
CA VAL A 206 13.03 31.83 -18.32
C VAL A 206 13.99 30.87 -17.61
N TYR A 207 13.70 30.58 -16.34
CA TYR A 207 14.39 29.53 -15.60
C TYR A 207 13.50 28.29 -15.51
N VAL A 208 13.95 27.19 -16.12
CA VAL A 208 13.28 25.88 -16.03
C VAL A 208 13.99 25.05 -14.96
N SER A 209 13.33 24.85 -13.82
CA SER A 209 13.83 23.99 -12.76
C SER A 209 13.47 22.52 -12.99
N THR A 210 14.10 21.63 -12.22
CA THR A 210 13.72 20.21 -12.17
C THR A 210 12.26 19.99 -11.77
N ASP A 211 11.69 20.89 -10.97
CA ASP A 211 10.32 20.76 -10.47
C ASP A 211 9.28 20.84 -11.58
N ALA A 212 9.53 21.63 -12.65
CA ALA A 212 8.64 21.68 -13.79
C ALA A 212 8.55 20.33 -14.52
N ILE A 213 9.67 19.62 -14.62
CA ILE A 213 9.75 18.28 -15.21
C ILE A 213 9.11 17.24 -14.27
N LEU A 214 9.46 17.28 -12.99
CA LEU A 214 8.90 16.37 -11.97
C LEU A 214 7.38 16.54 -11.83
N HIS A 215 6.88 17.77 -11.92
CA HIS A 215 5.45 18.05 -11.89
C HIS A 215 4.74 17.51 -13.13
N ALA A 216 5.32 17.67 -14.33
CA ALA A 216 4.76 17.07 -15.54
C ALA A 216 4.71 15.54 -15.47
N TRP A 217 5.78 14.92 -14.94
CA TRP A 217 5.81 13.48 -14.67
C TRP A 217 4.76 13.06 -13.64
N HIS A 218 4.68 13.76 -12.50
CA HIS A 218 3.69 13.50 -11.45
C HIS A 218 2.27 13.58 -11.99
N ARG A 219 1.94 14.63 -12.77
CA ARG A 219 0.60 14.76 -13.37
C ARG A 219 0.27 13.63 -14.34
N THR A 220 1.27 13.14 -15.09
CA THR A 220 1.09 12.00 -15.98
C THR A 220 0.86 10.72 -15.20
N TYR A 221 1.63 10.50 -14.12
CA TYR A 221 1.45 9.37 -13.21
C TYR A 221 0.06 9.38 -12.57
N ASP A 222 -0.37 10.53 -12.03
CA ASP A 222 -1.66 10.72 -11.37
C ASP A 222 -2.82 10.44 -12.34
N ALA A 223 -2.76 10.98 -13.56
CA ALA A 223 -3.76 10.72 -14.60
C ALA A 223 -3.83 9.25 -15.02
N MET A 224 -2.68 8.58 -15.17
CA MET A 224 -2.65 7.14 -15.46
C MET A 224 -3.26 6.30 -14.33
N LEU A 225 -2.96 6.67 -13.07
CA LEU A 225 -3.49 5.99 -11.90
C LEU A 225 -4.99 6.19 -11.79
N GLU A 226 -5.47 7.42 -11.98
CA GLU A 226 -6.90 7.76 -12.00
C GLU A 226 -7.67 6.93 -13.04
N GLU A 227 -7.18 6.89 -14.28
CA GLU A 227 -7.82 6.13 -15.36
C GLU A 227 -7.83 4.63 -15.05
N LEU A 228 -6.73 4.09 -14.53
CA LEU A 228 -6.60 2.68 -14.15
C LEU A 228 -7.54 2.31 -13.00
N GLU A 229 -7.63 3.16 -11.98
CA GLU A 229 -8.52 2.99 -10.84
C GLU A 229 -9.99 2.99 -11.28
N GLU A 230 -10.38 3.96 -12.10
CA GLU A 230 -11.76 4.12 -12.53
C GLU A 230 -12.23 3.03 -13.50
N THR A 231 -11.39 2.67 -14.47
CA THR A 231 -11.79 1.78 -15.58
C THR A 231 -11.52 0.32 -15.31
N PHE A 232 -10.40 -0.01 -14.65
CA PHE A 232 -9.95 -1.39 -14.49
C PHE A 232 -10.07 -1.88 -13.05
N LEU A 233 -9.49 -1.17 -12.08
CA LEU A 233 -9.46 -1.64 -10.68
C LEU A 233 -10.86 -1.62 -10.05
N TYR A 234 -11.69 -0.64 -10.37
CA TYR A 234 -13.09 -0.61 -9.96
C TYR A 234 -13.83 -1.90 -10.37
N GLU A 235 -13.81 -2.23 -11.67
CA GLU A 235 -14.53 -3.40 -12.21
C GLU A 235 -13.99 -4.71 -11.62
N ASN A 236 -12.67 -4.78 -11.44
CA ASN A 236 -12.06 -5.96 -10.83
C ASN A 236 -12.44 -6.12 -9.37
N LEU A 237 -12.45 -5.04 -8.61
CA LEU A 237 -12.86 -5.04 -7.22
C LEU A 237 -14.31 -5.47 -7.08
N GLU A 238 -15.21 -4.95 -7.93
CA GLU A 238 -16.63 -5.34 -7.92
C GLU A 238 -16.80 -6.84 -8.17
N ARG A 239 -16.15 -7.39 -9.21
CA ARG A 239 -16.22 -8.82 -9.53
C ARG A 239 -15.62 -9.71 -8.44
N LEU A 240 -14.53 -9.26 -7.83
CA LEU A 240 -13.89 -9.96 -6.73
C LEU A 240 -14.84 -10.05 -5.53
N LEU A 241 -15.39 -8.91 -5.10
CA LEU A 241 -16.28 -8.84 -3.95
C LEU A 241 -17.59 -9.59 -4.19
N ASP A 242 -18.20 -9.46 -5.37
CA ASP A 242 -19.42 -10.19 -5.75
C ASP A 242 -19.16 -11.70 -5.81
N GLY A 243 -18.02 -12.11 -6.37
CA GLY A 243 -17.61 -13.52 -6.43
C GLY A 243 -17.43 -14.14 -5.05
N MET A 244 -16.74 -13.44 -4.14
CA MET A 244 -16.57 -13.88 -2.75
C MET A 244 -17.90 -13.93 -2.00
N ALA A 245 -18.74 -12.90 -2.15
CA ALA A 245 -20.06 -12.87 -1.52
C ALA A 245 -20.93 -14.05 -1.96
N GLY A 246 -20.85 -14.47 -3.23
CA GLY A 246 -21.54 -15.63 -3.77
C GLY A 246 -21.16 -16.97 -3.13
N LYS A 247 -20.09 -17.03 -2.34
CA LYS A 247 -19.63 -18.25 -1.64
C LYS A 247 -19.92 -18.25 -0.14
N LEU A 248 -20.48 -17.17 0.41
CA LEU A 248 -20.75 -17.04 1.85
C LEU A 248 -21.74 -18.09 2.37
N ALA A 249 -22.79 -18.41 1.63
CA ALA A 249 -23.74 -19.45 2.03
C ALA A 249 -23.07 -20.84 2.15
N ALA A 250 -22.13 -21.15 1.25
CA ALA A 250 -21.36 -22.39 1.30
C ALA A 250 -20.37 -22.39 2.48
N ALA A 251 -19.71 -21.25 2.76
CA ALA A 251 -18.85 -21.10 3.94
C ALA A 251 -19.65 -21.32 5.24
N ALA A 252 -20.83 -20.71 5.35
CA ALA A 252 -21.71 -20.84 6.51
C ALA A 252 -22.14 -22.30 6.75
N ALA A 253 -22.43 -23.05 5.68
CA ALA A 253 -22.77 -24.47 5.77
C ALA A 253 -21.61 -25.34 6.28
N GLN A 254 -20.35 -24.95 6.02
CA GLN A 254 -19.16 -25.69 6.42
C GLN A 254 -18.61 -25.30 7.80
N ALA A 255 -18.86 -24.07 8.26
CA ALA A 255 -18.26 -23.49 9.46
C ALA A 255 -18.69 -24.12 10.80
N GLY A 256 -19.76 -24.93 10.81
CA GLY A 256 -20.26 -25.55 12.04
C GLY A 256 -20.75 -24.52 13.07
N GLN A 257 -20.43 -24.73 14.35
CA GLN A 257 -20.82 -23.84 15.46
C GLN A 257 -19.59 -23.22 16.13
N GLY A 258 -19.80 -22.22 16.98
CA GLY A 258 -18.75 -21.56 17.76
C GLY A 258 -18.05 -20.44 16.99
N VAL A 259 -16.77 -20.19 17.32
CA VAL A 259 -16.02 -19.01 16.84
C VAL A 259 -15.98 -18.90 15.32
N LEU A 260 -15.87 -20.03 14.60
CA LEU A 260 -15.81 -20.02 13.14
C LEU A 260 -17.13 -19.55 12.49
N LYS A 261 -18.29 -19.80 13.14
CA LYS A 261 -19.57 -19.25 12.69
C LYS A 261 -19.55 -17.73 12.76
N ASP A 262 -19.07 -17.16 13.87
CA ASP A 262 -18.97 -15.71 14.04
C ASP A 262 -17.97 -15.10 13.04
N SER A 263 -16.87 -15.80 12.75
CA SER A 263 -15.92 -15.42 11.70
C SER A 263 -16.53 -15.37 10.30
N VAL A 264 -17.48 -16.27 9.98
CA VAL A 264 -18.19 -16.22 8.69
C VAL A 264 -19.14 -15.02 8.63
N LEU A 265 -19.82 -14.70 9.74
CA LEU A 265 -20.66 -13.49 9.83
C LEU A 265 -19.82 -12.21 9.72
N ASP A 266 -18.62 -12.21 10.29
CA ASP A 266 -17.66 -11.11 10.14
C ASP A 266 -17.17 -10.94 8.70
N ALA A 267 -16.90 -12.04 7.99
CA ALA A 267 -16.52 -12.00 6.58
C ALA A 267 -17.67 -11.47 5.70
N ASP A 268 -18.91 -11.88 5.96
CA ASP A 268 -20.09 -11.33 5.28
C ASP A 268 -20.24 -9.83 5.53
N TYR A 269 -20.15 -9.40 6.79
CA TYR A 269 -20.16 -7.99 7.16
C TYR A 269 -19.07 -7.18 6.44
N PHE A 270 -17.82 -7.65 6.48
CA PHE A 270 -16.68 -6.97 5.87
C PHE A 270 -16.86 -6.80 4.35
N ILE A 271 -17.30 -7.85 3.67
CA ILE A 271 -17.55 -7.83 2.22
C ILE A 271 -18.78 -6.96 1.89
N ALA A 272 -19.85 -7.03 2.68
CA ALA A 272 -21.09 -6.29 2.43
C ALA A 272 -20.93 -4.77 2.58
N VAL A 273 -20.13 -4.31 3.55
CA VAL A 273 -19.76 -2.88 3.64
C VAL A 273 -19.00 -2.44 2.39
N ALA A 274 -17.96 -3.17 1.99
CA ALA A 274 -17.16 -2.85 0.79
C ALA A 274 -18.04 -2.79 -0.47
N ARG A 275 -18.90 -3.80 -0.69
CA ARG A 275 -19.82 -3.84 -1.84
C ARG A 275 -20.80 -2.68 -1.84
N THR A 276 -21.33 -2.31 -0.68
CA THR A 276 -22.28 -1.18 -0.58
C THR A 276 -21.59 0.15 -0.88
N LEU A 277 -20.38 0.38 -0.36
CA LEU A 277 -19.57 1.57 -0.68
C LEU A 277 -19.25 1.64 -2.17
N LEU A 278 -18.77 0.55 -2.76
CA LEU A 278 -18.40 0.49 -4.16
C LEU A 278 -19.59 0.73 -5.09
N LYS A 279 -20.74 0.10 -4.84
CA LYS A 279 -21.94 0.25 -5.68
C LYS A 279 -22.69 1.56 -5.44
N GLY A 280 -22.40 2.27 -4.34
CA GLY A 280 -23.05 3.53 -3.97
C GLY A 280 -24.53 3.41 -3.63
N LYS A 281 -25.00 2.18 -3.38
CA LYS A 281 -26.37 1.85 -3.02
C LYS A 281 -26.37 0.64 -2.10
N PRO A 282 -27.36 0.50 -1.20
CA PRO A 282 -27.44 -0.65 -0.30
C PRO A 282 -27.37 -1.98 -1.05
N VAL A 283 -26.40 -2.83 -0.67
CA VAL A 283 -26.28 -4.20 -1.15
C VAL A 283 -26.53 -5.13 0.04
N PRO A 284 -27.57 -6.00 -0.02
CA PRO A 284 -27.86 -6.90 1.07
C PRO A 284 -26.69 -7.82 1.39
N SER A 285 -26.46 -8.06 2.68
CA SER A 285 -25.53 -9.08 3.14
C SER A 285 -26.09 -10.48 2.87
N ALA A 286 -25.20 -11.47 2.70
CA ALA A 286 -25.62 -12.84 2.43
C ALA A 286 -26.16 -13.57 3.67
N LEU A 287 -25.76 -13.13 4.87
CA LEU A 287 -26.04 -13.79 6.15
C LEU A 287 -26.70 -12.84 7.18
N GLY A 288 -27.42 -11.81 6.72
CA GLY A 288 -28.27 -10.95 7.56
C GLY A 288 -27.54 -9.97 8.48
N GLN A 289 -26.39 -9.45 8.04
CA GLN A 289 -25.56 -8.45 8.71
C GLN A 289 -25.94 -7.00 8.38
N ASP A 290 -27.08 -6.76 7.70
CA ASP A 290 -27.45 -5.44 7.17
C ASP A 290 -27.50 -4.33 8.22
N ALA A 291 -27.95 -4.63 9.44
CA ALA A 291 -27.97 -3.64 10.54
C ALA A 291 -26.56 -3.18 10.94
N ARG A 292 -25.59 -4.12 10.96
CA ARG A 292 -24.19 -3.84 11.25
C ARG A 292 -23.54 -3.07 10.12
N VAL A 293 -23.82 -3.46 8.88
CA VAL A 293 -23.40 -2.73 7.67
C VAL A 293 -23.92 -1.29 7.70
N ALA A 294 -25.19 -1.08 7.99
CA ALA A 294 -25.81 0.24 8.06
C ALA A 294 -25.17 1.13 9.13
N LYS A 295 -24.78 0.56 10.29
CA LYS A 295 -24.05 1.29 11.34
C LYS A 295 -22.71 1.82 10.82
N SER A 296 -21.95 1.01 10.10
CA SER A 296 -20.64 1.40 9.53
C SER A 296 -20.79 2.44 8.43
N LEU A 297 -21.77 2.25 7.53
CA LEU A 297 -22.06 3.22 6.47
C LEU A 297 -22.46 4.58 7.05
N LYS A 298 -23.27 4.60 8.10
CA LYS A 298 -23.65 5.85 8.78
C LYS A 298 -22.43 6.58 9.36
N ALA A 299 -21.47 5.86 9.94
CA ALA A 299 -20.26 6.46 10.47
C ALA A 299 -19.32 6.98 9.37
N ILE A 300 -19.23 6.26 8.24
CA ILE A 300 -18.44 6.66 7.06
C ILE A 300 -19.03 7.88 6.36
N GLN A 301 -20.37 7.97 6.28
CA GLN A 301 -21.09 9.02 5.56
C GLN A 301 -21.49 10.20 6.46
N ASP A 302 -20.99 10.25 7.70
CA ASP A 302 -21.20 11.39 8.58
C ASP A 302 -20.62 12.67 7.93
N PRO A 303 -21.35 13.80 7.91
CA PRO A 303 -20.82 15.07 7.40
C PRO A 303 -19.57 15.57 8.15
N GLU A 304 -19.42 15.18 9.42
CA GLU A 304 -18.28 15.50 10.27
C GLU A 304 -17.65 14.18 10.80
N PRO A 305 -17.02 13.39 9.92
CA PRO A 305 -16.50 12.09 10.29
C PRO A 305 -15.33 12.27 11.28
N LYS A 306 -15.36 11.48 12.34
CA LYS A 306 -14.47 11.61 13.50
C LYS A 306 -13.86 10.28 13.89
N LEU A 307 -12.86 10.35 14.75
CA LEU A 307 -12.34 9.18 15.45
C LEU A 307 -13.42 8.62 16.37
N ASP A 308 -13.86 7.40 16.10
CA ASP A 308 -14.63 6.59 17.04
C ASP A 308 -13.67 5.64 17.74
N THR A 309 -13.38 5.91 19.02
CA THR A 309 -12.49 5.05 19.82
C THR A 309 -13.10 3.69 20.13
N TYR A 310 -14.42 3.52 19.98
CA TYR A 310 -15.17 2.39 20.53
C TYR A 310 -16.04 1.69 19.48
N PHE A 311 -15.59 1.73 18.22
CA PHE A 311 -16.32 1.12 17.13
C PHE A 311 -16.15 -0.41 17.15
N ASP A 312 -17.25 -1.15 17.28
CA ASP A 312 -17.22 -2.62 17.28
C ASP A 312 -16.84 -3.18 15.91
N LEU A 313 -15.60 -3.68 15.81
CA LEU A 313 -15.11 -4.47 14.70
C LEU A 313 -14.82 -5.88 15.20
N PHE A 314 -15.43 -6.85 14.54
CA PHE A 314 -15.24 -8.28 14.78
C PHE A 314 -15.45 -8.72 16.24
N GLY A 315 -16.35 -8.04 16.96
CA GLY A 315 -16.69 -8.35 18.34
C GLY A 315 -15.77 -7.72 19.38
N ALA A 316 -14.91 -6.78 18.98
CA ALA A 316 -14.04 -6.01 19.86
C ALA A 316 -14.12 -4.51 19.52
N PRO A 317 -14.06 -3.63 20.52
CA PRO A 317 -14.01 -2.19 20.30
C PRO A 317 -12.65 -1.78 19.71
N ARG A 318 -12.70 -1.01 18.63
CA ARG A 318 -11.52 -0.52 17.90
C ARG A 318 -11.62 0.97 17.68
N ALA A 319 -10.47 1.63 17.78
CA ALA A 319 -10.31 3.00 17.33
C ALA A 319 -10.32 3.05 15.80
N VAL A 320 -11.38 3.63 15.22
CA VAL A 320 -11.54 3.80 13.78
C VAL A 320 -11.66 5.28 13.47
N ASP A 321 -10.70 5.80 12.71
CA ASP A 321 -10.75 7.18 12.23
C ASP A 321 -11.59 7.27 10.94
N PHE A 322 -12.87 7.61 11.09
CA PHE A 322 -13.76 7.74 9.94
C PHE A 322 -13.41 8.94 9.04
N SER A 323 -12.62 9.92 9.52
CA SER A 323 -12.18 11.05 8.69
C SER A 323 -11.32 10.61 7.50
N GLN A 324 -10.70 9.43 7.60
CA GLN A 324 -9.92 8.84 6.51
C GLN A 324 -10.76 8.50 5.28
N PHE A 325 -12.07 8.31 5.43
CA PHE A 325 -13.00 7.99 4.33
C PHE A 325 -13.49 9.22 3.56
N LYS A 326 -13.09 10.43 3.97
CA LYS A 326 -13.36 11.64 3.21
C LYS A 326 -12.59 11.59 1.89
N VAL A 327 -13.36 11.61 0.80
CA VAL A 327 -12.85 11.66 -0.58
C VAL A 327 -12.01 12.93 -0.76
N ARG A 328 -10.86 12.82 -1.42
CA ARG A 328 -9.89 13.90 -1.63
C ARG A 328 -9.03 13.64 -2.86
N GLY A 329 -8.48 14.69 -3.47
CA GLY A 329 -7.57 14.56 -4.60
C GLY A 329 -8.31 14.15 -5.88
N HIS A 330 -7.69 13.36 -6.74
CA HIS A 330 -8.31 12.91 -8.00
C HIS A 330 -9.57 12.07 -7.77
N TYR A 331 -9.76 11.48 -6.58
CA TYR A 331 -10.99 10.76 -6.26
C TYR A 331 -12.25 11.65 -6.24
N GLU A 332 -12.09 12.97 -6.20
CA GLU A 332 -13.19 13.94 -6.30
C GLU A 332 -13.64 14.18 -7.76
N ASN A 333 -12.85 13.76 -8.75
CA ASN A 333 -13.12 14.02 -10.17
C ASN A 333 -14.36 13.27 -10.68
N SER A 334 -14.71 12.13 -10.06
CA SER A 334 -15.91 11.37 -10.43
C SER A 334 -16.58 10.68 -9.22
N PRO A 335 -17.92 10.54 -9.21
CA PRO A 335 -18.61 9.75 -8.20
C PRO A 335 -18.17 8.28 -8.17
N ARG A 336 -17.66 7.76 -9.29
CA ARG A 336 -17.19 6.37 -9.40
C ARG A 336 -15.86 6.19 -8.68
N LEU A 337 -14.93 7.12 -8.86
CA LEU A 337 -13.66 7.16 -8.13
C LEU A 337 -13.89 7.35 -6.62
N GLY A 338 -14.78 8.26 -6.22
CA GLY A 338 -15.11 8.45 -4.81
C GLY A 338 -15.65 7.18 -4.13
N ARG A 339 -16.49 6.39 -4.83
CA ARG A 339 -16.98 5.09 -4.34
C ARG A 339 -15.88 4.05 -4.25
N TYR A 340 -15.00 3.98 -5.26
CA TYR A 340 -13.83 3.11 -5.24
C TYR A 340 -12.93 3.43 -4.05
N PHE A 341 -12.58 4.70 -3.86
CA PHE A 341 -11.79 5.18 -2.73
C PHE A 341 -12.37 4.71 -1.41
N GLN A 342 -13.65 4.97 -1.13
CA GLN A 342 -14.26 4.57 0.14
C GLN A 342 -14.25 3.04 0.34
N SER A 343 -14.50 2.27 -0.72
CA SER A 343 -14.44 0.80 -0.67
C SER A 343 -13.03 0.30 -0.39
N VAL A 344 -12.01 0.81 -1.07
CA VAL A 344 -10.61 0.40 -0.86
C VAL A 344 -10.10 0.88 0.50
N MET A 345 -10.51 2.07 0.96
CA MET A 345 -10.23 2.57 2.30
C MET A 345 -10.78 1.65 3.38
N TRP A 346 -12.02 1.16 3.21
CA TRP A 346 -12.60 0.15 4.11
C TRP A 346 -11.75 -1.12 4.13
N LEU A 347 -11.47 -1.68 2.95
CA LEU A 347 -10.71 -2.92 2.82
C LEU A 347 -9.28 -2.82 3.35
N GLY A 348 -8.64 -1.66 3.22
CA GLY A 348 -7.25 -1.44 3.63
C GLY A 348 -7.08 -1.00 5.09
N ARG A 349 -8.06 -0.30 5.68
CA ARG A 349 -7.97 0.22 7.07
C ARG A 349 -8.67 -0.66 8.09
N THR A 350 -9.65 -1.46 7.70
CA THR A 350 -10.31 -2.42 8.61
C THR A 350 -9.47 -3.68 8.70
N ASP A 351 -8.47 -3.65 9.57
CA ASP A 351 -7.49 -4.72 9.74
C ASP A 351 -8.04 -5.90 10.56
N LEU A 352 -7.47 -7.09 10.30
CA LEU A 352 -7.71 -8.31 11.07
C LEU A 352 -6.44 -8.67 11.85
N ARG A 353 -6.58 -8.88 13.17
CA ARG A 353 -5.48 -9.30 14.03
C ARG A 353 -5.27 -10.81 13.92
N LEU A 354 -4.24 -11.18 13.18
CA LEU A 354 -3.96 -12.58 12.82
C LEU A 354 -3.22 -13.35 13.91
N ALA A 355 -2.27 -12.69 14.57
CA ALA A 355 -1.41 -13.29 15.58
C ALA A 355 -0.77 -12.21 16.45
N GLY A 356 -0.21 -12.64 17.59
CA GLY A 356 0.59 -11.78 18.47
C GLY A 356 -0.15 -11.34 19.72
N GLY A 357 0.42 -10.33 20.36
CA GLY A 357 0.05 -9.84 21.68
C GLY A 357 1.30 -9.59 22.54
N PRO A 358 1.18 -8.87 23.65
CA PRO A 358 -0.05 -8.30 24.21
C PRO A 358 -0.64 -7.15 23.35
N LEU A 359 -1.92 -7.27 22.98
CA LEU A 359 -2.71 -6.21 22.34
C LEU A 359 -3.49 -5.45 23.41
N ILE A 360 -3.65 -4.15 23.23
CA ILE A 360 -4.44 -3.29 24.11
C ILE A 360 -5.54 -2.68 23.24
N ASP A 361 -6.79 -3.01 23.57
CA ASP A 361 -7.97 -2.48 22.89
C ASP A 361 -8.46 -1.23 23.62
N SER A 362 -9.24 -0.41 22.94
CA SER A 362 -9.69 0.87 23.46
C SER A 362 -10.46 0.74 24.79
N ASP A 363 -11.15 -0.38 25.00
CA ASP A 363 -11.91 -0.68 26.24
C ASP A 363 -11.16 -1.67 27.13
N CYS A 364 -10.16 -2.37 26.60
CA CYS A 364 -9.42 -3.39 27.33
C CYS A 364 -8.09 -2.82 27.81
N THR A 365 -8.07 -2.33 29.06
CA THR A 365 -6.82 -1.96 29.74
C THR A 365 -5.95 -3.17 30.05
N GLU A 366 -6.53 -4.38 30.09
CA GLU A 366 -5.78 -5.62 30.24
C GLU A 366 -5.31 -6.12 28.87
N PRO A 367 -3.99 -6.33 28.70
CA PRO A 367 -3.49 -6.78 27.42
C PRO A 367 -3.89 -8.23 27.13
N HIS A 368 -4.35 -8.51 25.91
CA HIS A 368 -4.82 -9.84 25.49
C HIS A 368 -4.14 -10.29 24.18
N PRO A 369 -4.10 -11.61 23.90
CA PRO A 369 -3.65 -12.11 22.61
C PRO A 369 -4.64 -11.75 21.49
N ALA A 370 -4.20 -11.90 20.24
CA ALA A 370 -5.08 -11.79 19.08
C ALA A 370 -6.27 -12.78 19.18
N PRO A 371 -7.52 -12.33 18.95
CA PRO A 371 -8.69 -13.19 19.13
C PRO A 371 -8.81 -14.22 18.00
N PRO A 372 -9.13 -15.50 18.31
CA PRO A 372 -9.31 -16.54 17.29
C PRO A 372 -10.40 -16.22 16.25
N ARG A 373 -11.35 -15.33 16.57
CA ARG A 373 -12.43 -14.87 15.69
C ARG A 373 -11.91 -14.06 14.50
N GLU A 374 -10.95 -13.16 14.70
CA GLU A 374 -10.36 -12.34 13.63
C GLU A 374 -9.46 -13.20 12.72
N LEU A 375 -8.65 -14.09 13.30
CA LEU A 375 -7.91 -15.09 12.53
C LEU A 375 -8.85 -15.99 11.71
N GLY A 376 -9.93 -16.48 12.32
CA GLY A 376 -10.95 -17.25 11.61
C GLY A 376 -11.57 -16.47 10.45
N THR A 377 -11.79 -15.16 10.62
CA THR A 377 -12.33 -14.28 9.57
C THR A 377 -11.35 -14.19 8.40
N ALA A 378 -10.05 -14.02 8.66
CA ALA A 378 -9.03 -14.02 7.63
C ALA A 378 -8.97 -15.36 6.86
N VAL A 379 -9.09 -16.49 7.58
CA VAL A 379 -9.16 -17.83 6.97
C VAL A 379 -10.39 -17.96 6.08
N VAL A 380 -11.55 -17.49 6.53
CA VAL A 380 -12.78 -17.50 5.74
C VAL A 380 -12.65 -16.62 4.51
N LEU A 381 -12.08 -15.41 4.62
CA LEU A 381 -11.86 -14.53 3.46
C LEU A 381 -10.93 -15.17 2.42
N ASN A 382 -9.84 -15.80 2.85
CA ASN A 382 -8.97 -16.55 1.94
C ASN A 382 -9.72 -17.71 1.26
N TRP A 383 -10.49 -18.47 2.03
CA TRP A 383 -11.31 -19.56 1.49
C TRP A 383 -12.33 -19.05 0.47
N LEU A 384 -13.04 -17.94 0.75
CA LEU A 384 -13.98 -17.32 -0.19
C LEU A 384 -13.28 -16.87 -1.48
N LEU A 385 -12.08 -16.31 -1.38
CA LEU A 385 -11.28 -15.90 -2.52
C LEU A 385 -10.90 -17.10 -3.42
N GLU A 386 -10.44 -18.20 -2.82
CA GLU A 386 -10.12 -19.43 -3.54
C GLU A 386 -11.36 -20.08 -4.18
N GLN A 387 -12.44 -20.24 -3.41
CA GLN A 387 -13.66 -20.92 -3.88
C GLN A 387 -14.47 -20.11 -4.89
N SER A 388 -14.30 -18.78 -4.92
CA SER A 388 -14.93 -17.91 -5.91
C SER A 388 -14.21 -17.92 -7.26
N GLY A 389 -13.02 -18.52 -7.35
CA GLY A 389 -12.18 -18.48 -8.55
C GLY A 389 -11.60 -17.09 -8.84
N GLN A 390 -11.64 -16.17 -7.86
CA GLN A 390 -11.18 -14.78 -8.03
C GLN A 390 -9.71 -14.59 -7.65
N PHE A 391 -8.99 -15.64 -7.24
CA PHE A 391 -7.59 -15.53 -6.82
C PHE A 391 -6.69 -14.90 -7.88
N GLU A 392 -6.80 -15.32 -9.15
CA GLU A 392 -6.00 -14.74 -10.23
C GLU A 392 -6.35 -13.26 -10.47
N ARG A 393 -7.61 -12.87 -10.29
CA ARG A 393 -8.05 -11.47 -10.39
C ARG A 393 -7.48 -10.64 -9.24
N TRP A 394 -7.50 -11.18 -8.02
CA TRP A 394 -6.86 -10.56 -6.86
C TRP A 394 -5.36 -10.38 -7.07
N ARG A 395 -4.68 -11.41 -7.60
CA ARG A 395 -3.24 -11.34 -7.91
C ARG A 395 -2.95 -10.24 -8.94
N GLN A 396 -3.76 -10.11 -10.00
CA GLN A 396 -3.61 -9.04 -10.98
C GLN A 396 -3.84 -7.66 -10.35
N PHE A 397 -4.84 -7.53 -9.49
CA PHE A 397 -5.12 -6.30 -8.75
C PHE A 397 -3.94 -5.89 -7.86
N ASP A 398 -3.39 -6.83 -7.09
CA ASP A 398 -2.22 -6.61 -6.22
C ASP A 398 -0.95 -6.26 -7.01
N GLN A 399 -0.67 -6.97 -8.10
CA GLN A 399 0.48 -6.70 -8.97
C GLN A 399 0.47 -5.28 -9.54
N ILE A 400 -0.71 -4.81 -9.96
CA ILE A 400 -0.85 -3.45 -10.48
C ILE A 400 -0.61 -2.43 -9.38
N ILE A 401 -1.18 -2.63 -8.19
CA ILE A 401 -0.97 -1.73 -7.07
C ILE A 401 0.52 -1.67 -6.70
N GLN A 402 1.23 -2.81 -6.67
CA GLN A 402 2.67 -2.84 -6.39
C GLN A 402 3.47 -2.05 -7.43
N VAL A 403 3.12 -2.12 -8.72
CA VAL A 403 3.81 -1.36 -9.76
C VAL A 403 3.67 0.15 -9.57
N PHE A 404 2.49 0.62 -9.15
CA PHE A 404 2.22 2.04 -9.02
C PHE A 404 2.60 2.60 -7.63
N VAL A 405 2.46 1.83 -6.57
CA VAL A 405 2.60 2.29 -5.17
C VAL A 405 3.93 1.85 -4.53
N GLY A 406 4.57 0.80 -5.05
CA GLY A 406 5.85 0.26 -4.56
C GLY A 406 5.70 -0.96 -3.67
#